data_AF-A0ABD5GMH6-F1
#
_entry.id   AF-A0ABD5GMH6-F1
#
_cell.length_a   1.000
_cell.length_b   1.000
_cell.length_c   1.000
_cell.angle_alpha   90.00
_cell.angle_beta   90.00
_cell.angle_gamma   90.00
#
_symmetry.space_group_name_H-M   'P 1'
#
loop_
_entity.id
_entity.type
_entity.pdbx_description
1 polymer ?
#
loop_
_entity_poly.entity_id
_entity_poly.type
_entity_poly.pdbx_seq_one_letter_code
_entity_poly.pdbx_strand_id
1 'polypeptide(L)'
;MEFEVSFKDLKFTNEYDEDKNPTKSFAHFVDPITGKKRKVSVNWGTYKISNEKTAMRLLVAKVDTVLKKERIMKTGGVQNFGHLKEKWFNSWSLTVKPQSTRTTRSIMATVIPRMISDEILLTLISPLYLQERWTEFTKDEKAFQTGQPLSSSTLSKVRNILKQIFGFGVINEILEASPMQYLNLKVPKERLEMTYEKKRFKFLEGEEIDWMLEVLYDITTRENSRVEFYFDSAVLESLCH
;
A
#
# COMPACT_ATOMS: atom_id res chain seq x y z
N MET A 1 2.92 14.89 9.73
CA MET A 1 2.72 16.20 10.34
C MET A 1 1.29 16.60 9.98
N GLU A 2 0.34 16.37 10.89
CA GLU A 2 -0.97 17.01 10.73
C GLU A 2 -0.71 18.51 10.85
N PHE A 3 -0.68 19.21 9.72
CA PHE A 3 -0.77 20.66 9.74
C PHE A 3 -2.22 21.01 10.12
N GLU A 4 -2.59 20.79 11.38
CA GLU A 4 -3.66 21.58 11.99
C GLU A 4 -3.10 22.98 12.09
N VAL A 5 -3.61 23.89 11.26
CA VAL A 5 -3.29 25.30 11.40
C VAL A 5 -3.93 25.75 12.71
N SER A 6 -3.15 25.76 13.78
CA SER A 6 -3.61 26.24 15.07
C SER A 6 -4.00 27.71 14.96
N PHE A 7 -5.12 28.08 15.59
CA PHE A 7 -5.61 29.45 15.69
C PHE A 7 -4.55 30.46 16.13
N LYS A 8 -3.51 30.00 16.83
CA LYS A 8 -2.41 30.83 17.36
C LYS A 8 -1.36 31.22 16.31
N ASP A 9 -1.30 30.53 15.18
CA ASP A 9 -0.24 30.73 14.17
C ASP A 9 -0.67 31.68 13.04
N LEU A 10 -1.95 32.07 13.01
CA LEU A 10 -2.53 32.96 12.01
C LEU A 10 -2.55 34.40 12.50
N LYS A 11 -1.96 35.31 11.71
CA LYS A 11 -2.11 36.76 11.96
C LYS A 11 -3.38 37.25 11.27
N PHE A 12 -4.32 37.73 12.06
CA PHE A 12 -5.56 38.34 11.58
C PHE A 12 -5.43 39.87 11.54
N THR A 13 -5.90 40.47 10.46
CA THR A 13 -5.95 41.94 10.31
C THR A 13 -7.27 42.34 9.69
N ASN A 14 -7.86 43.45 10.14
CA ASN A 14 -9.10 43.99 9.59
C ASN A 14 -8.85 45.30 8.84
N GLU A 15 -9.64 45.53 7.81
CA GLU A 15 -9.81 46.80 7.12
C GLU A 15 -11.14 47.40 7.59
N TYR A 16 -11.12 48.70 7.88
CA TYR A 16 -12.23 49.44 8.48
C TYR A 16 -12.67 50.57 7.54
N ASP A 17 -13.95 50.93 7.58
CA ASP A 17 -14.46 52.15 6.95
C ASP A 17 -14.19 53.41 7.80
N GLU A 18 -14.65 54.57 7.31
CA GLU A 18 -14.50 55.88 7.99
C GLU A 18 -15.15 55.89 9.38
N ASP A 19 -16.21 55.08 9.59
CA ASP A 19 -16.94 54.92 10.84
C ASP A 19 -16.32 53.86 11.77
N LYS A 20 -15.14 53.32 11.41
CA LYS A 20 -14.45 52.22 12.11
C LYS A 20 -15.23 50.91 12.16
N ASN A 21 -16.15 50.67 11.23
CA ASN A 21 -16.76 49.36 11.06
C ASN A 21 -15.89 48.48 10.16
N PRO A 22 -15.68 47.19 10.52
CA PRO A 22 -14.87 46.29 9.72
C PRO A 22 -15.56 45.94 8.40
N THR A 23 -14.88 46.20 7.28
CA THR A 23 -15.37 45.93 5.92
C THR A 23 -14.79 44.63 5.37
N LYS A 24 -13.52 44.35 5.65
CA LYS A 24 -12.83 43.11 5.28
C LYS A 24 -11.95 42.61 6.41
N SER A 25 -11.87 41.30 6.54
CA SER A 25 -10.89 40.64 7.41
C SER A 25 -9.94 39.79 6.58
N PHE A 26 -8.69 39.75 6.99
CA PHE A 26 -7.61 39.01 6.35
C PHE A 26 -6.97 38.04 7.33
N ALA A 27 -6.56 36.88 6.83
CA ALA A 27 -5.66 35.98 7.51
C ALA A 27 -4.37 35.85 6.70
N HIS A 28 -3.25 36.10 7.35
CA HIS A 28 -1.91 35.92 6.80
C HIS A 28 -1.33 34.61 7.31
N PHE A 29 -0.83 33.79 6.40
CA PHE A 29 -0.20 32.51 6.71
C PHE A 29 1.02 32.28 5.82
N VAL A 30 1.95 31.47 6.31
CA VAL A 30 3.02 30.92 5.47
C VAL A 30 2.51 29.62 4.90
N ASP A 31 2.51 29.52 3.57
CA ASP A 31 2.15 28.28 2.89
C ASP A 31 3.18 27.19 3.27
N PRO A 32 2.75 26.08 3.92
CA PRO A 32 3.66 25.04 4.38
C PRO A 32 4.30 24.24 3.22
N ILE A 33 3.76 24.34 2.00
CA ILE A 33 4.24 23.64 0.82
C ILE A 33 5.20 24.53 0.04
N THR A 34 4.87 25.81 -0.17
CA THR A 34 5.70 26.72 -0.98
C THR A 34 6.64 27.62 -0.17
N GLY A 35 6.46 27.69 1.16
CA GLY A 35 7.20 28.59 2.05
C GLY A 35 6.88 30.08 1.85
N LYS A 36 5.94 30.42 0.95
CA LYS A 36 5.60 31.81 0.61
C LYS A 36 4.53 32.35 1.56
N LYS A 37 4.67 33.63 1.94
CA LYS A 37 3.63 34.36 2.68
C LYS A 37 2.42 34.57 1.77
N ARG A 38 1.24 34.21 2.25
CA ARG A 38 -0.03 34.36 1.54
C ARG A 38 -1.09 35.00 2.42
N LYS A 39 -2.09 35.60 1.77
CA LYS A 39 -3.24 36.23 2.41
C LYS A 39 -4.54 35.67 1.84
N VAL A 40 -5.51 35.40 2.69
CA VAL A 40 -6.92 35.17 2.31
C VAL A 40 -7.80 36.21 2.97
N SER A 41 -8.90 36.56 2.32
CA SER A 41 -9.81 37.60 2.78
C SER A 41 -11.27 37.14 2.82
N VAL A 42 -12.04 37.74 3.73
CA VAL A 42 -13.50 37.65 3.79
C VAL A 42 -14.07 39.07 3.83
N ASN A 43 -15.16 39.28 3.10
CA ASN A 43 -15.86 40.56 3.05
C ASN A 43 -17.08 40.49 3.99
N TRP A 44 -17.20 41.46 4.89
CA TRP A 44 -18.25 41.48 5.91
C TRP A 44 -19.64 41.63 5.30
N GLY A 45 -19.80 42.49 4.30
CA GLY A 45 -21.09 42.70 3.63
C GLY A 45 -21.55 41.48 2.84
N THR A 46 -20.63 40.84 2.10
CA THR A 46 -20.95 39.65 1.28
C THR A 46 -21.32 38.44 2.12
N TYR A 47 -20.61 38.23 3.24
CA TYR A 47 -20.83 37.08 4.12
C TYR A 47 -21.78 37.37 5.29
N LYS A 48 -22.40 38.57 5.32
CA LYS A 48 -23.29 39.03 6.41
C LYS A 48 -22.69 38.77 7.80
N ILE A 49 -21.43 39.12 7.97
CA ILE A 49 -20.68 38.84 9.20
C ILE A 49 -21.17 39.78 10.30
N SER A 50 -21.60 39.20 11.43
CA SER A 50 -22.09 39.97 12.57
C SER A 50 -21.02 40.24 13.64
N ASN A 51 -20.00 39.38 13.73
CA ASN A 51 -18.92 39.53 14.71
C ASN A 51 -17.58 39.01 14.16
N GLU A 52 -16.51 39.51 14.77
CA GLU A 52 -15.14 39.17 14.38
C GLU A 52 -14.82 37.68 14.52
N LYS A 53 -15.41 37.01 15.52
CA LYS A 53 -15.27 35.55 15.71
C LYS A 53 -15.80 34.75 14.51
N THR A 54 -16.86 35.24 13.87
CA THR A 54 -17.44 34.64 12.66
C THR A 54 -16.54 34.90 11.45
N ALA A 55 -15.97 36.10 11.32
CA ALA A 55 -14.95 36.39 10.31
C ALA A 55 -13.73 35.47 10.46
N MET A 56 -13.24 35.28 11.67
CA MET A 56 -12.10 34.40 11.96
C MET A 56 -12.41 32.94 11.58
N ARG A 57 -13.59 32.40 11.93
CA ARG A 57 -13.99 31.04 11.52
C ARG A 57 -14.04 30.87 10.00
N LEU A 58 -14.61 31.85 9.29
CA LEU A 58 -14.67 31.83 7.83
C LEU A 58 -13.28 31.91 7.19
N LEU A 59 -12.37 32.70 7.78
CA LEU A 59 -10.99 32.79 7.32
C LEU A 59 -10.24 31.47 7.52
N VAL A 60 -10.37 30.84 8.69
CA VAL A 60 -9.77 29.51 8.95
C VAL A 60 -10.28 28.49 7.96
N ALA A 61 -11.61 28.42 7.74
CA ALA A 61 -12.19 27.53 6.75
C ALA A 61 -11.64 27.78 5.34
N LYS A 62 -11.46 29.06 4.94
CA LYS A 62 -10.82 29.40 3.64
C LYS A 62 -9.37 28.94 3.57
N VAL A 63 -8.57 29.17 4.62
CA VAL A 63 -7.17 28.70 4.69
C VAL A 63 -7.12 27.19 4.53
N ASP A 64 -7.94 26.45 5.29
CA ASP A 64 -8.01 24.99 5.20
C ASP A 64 -8.38 24.51 3.80
N THR A 65 -9.30 25.21 3.13
CA THR A 65 -9.72 24.85 1.76
C THR A 65 -8.58 25.03 0.77
N VAL A 66 -7.82 26.13 0.88
CA VAL A 66 -6.63 26.39 0.04
C VAL A 66 -5.57 25.32 0.28
N LEU A 67 -5.24 25.05 1.55
CA LEU A 67 -4.23 24.05 1.92
C LEU A 67 -4.65 22.63 1.49
N LYS A 68 -5.93 22.26 1.61
CA LYS A 68 -6.46 20.98 1.09
C LYS A 68 -6.28 20.87 -0.41
N LYS A 69 -6.59 21.93 -1.18
CA LYS A 69 -6.42 21.93 -2.64
C LYS A 69 -4.96 21.75 -3.04
N GLU A 70 -4.04 22.43 -2.35
CA GLU A 70 -2.62 22.31 -2.63
C GLU A 70 -2.04 20.97 -2.19
N ARG A 71 -2.49 20.39 -1.07
CA ARG A 71 -2.17 19.00 -0.71
C ARG A 71 -2.62 18.01 -1.79
N ILE A 72 -3.83 18.16 -2.32
CA ILE A 72 -4.34 17.33 -3.41
C ILE A 72 -3.45 17.48 -4.66
N MET A 73 -3.01 18.70 -4.98
CA MET A 73 -2.07 18.92 -6.09
C MET A 73 -0.72 18.25 -5.84
N LYS A 74 -0.18 18.34 -4.61
CA LYS A 74 1.12 17.76 -4.26
C LYS A 74 1.10 16.22 -4.26
N THR A 75 0.11 15.60 -3.61
CA THR A 75 0.02 14.14 -3.52
C THR A 75 -0.65 13.49 -4.73
N GLY A 76 -1.05 14.30 -5.73
CA GLY A 76 -1.82 13.86 -6.88
C GLY A 76 -3.16 13.22 -6.50
N GLY A 77 -3.80 13.71 -5.44
CA GLY A 77 -5.11 13.26 -4.94
C GLY A 77 -5.11 11.92 -4.20
N VAL A 78 -3.95 11.37 -3.84
CA VAL A 78 -3.88 10.12 -3.07
C VAL A 78 -4.15 10.41 -1.60
N GLN A 79 -5.25 9.87 -1.07
CA GLN A 79 -5.68 10.09 0.33
C GLN A 79 -5.87 8.79 1.12
N ASN A 80 -6.30 7.71 0.45
CA ASN A 80 -6.54 6.41 1.07
C ASN A 80 -5.51 5.35 0.59
N PHE A 81 -5.49 4.23 1.29
CA PHE A 81 -4.57 3.13 1.01
C PHE A 81 -4.80 2.50 -0.38
N GLY A 82 -6.06 2.35 -0.79
CA GLY A 82 -6.44 1.79 -2.10
C GLY A 82 -5.83 2.58 -3.26
N HIS A 83 -5.94 3.91 -3.23
CA HIS A 83 -5.35 4.78 -4.25
C HIS A 83 -3.82 4.69 -4.27
N LEU A 84 -3.17 4.64 -3.10
CA LEU A 84 -1.71 4.50 -3.03
C LEU A 84 -1.25 3.17 -3.62
N LYS A 85 -1.93 2.09 -3.24
CA LYS A 85 -1.69 0.73 -3.70
C LYS A 85 -1.83 0.62 -5.23
N GLU A 86 -2.89 1.20 -5.81
CA GLU A 86 -3.12 1.13 -7.26
C GLU A 86 -2.13 2.00 -8.05
N LYS A 87 -1.82 3.22 -7.58
CA LYS A 87 -0.77 4.04 -8.21
C LYS A 87 0.59 3.36 -8.19
N TRP A 88 0.97 2.77 -7.05
CA TRP A 88 2.20 1.99 -6.95
C TRP A 88 2.20 0.84 -7.95
N PHE A 89 1.13 0.05 -8.02
CA PHE A 89 1.07 -1.10 -8.90
C PHE A 89 1.14 -0.73 -10.39
N ASN A 90 0.47 0.34 -10.79
CA ASN A 90 0.52 0.83 -12.17
C ASN A 90 1.93 1.27 -12.57
N SER A 91 2.69 1.85 -11.65
CA SER A 91 4.11 2.17 -11.88
C SER A 91 5.00 0.92 -11.87
N TRP A 92 4.85 0.07 -10.85
CA TRP A 92 5.70 -1.12 -10.65
C TRP A 92 5.51 -2.17 -11.75
N SER A 93 4.27 -2.41 -12.18
CA SER A 93 3.92 -3.45 -13.16
C SER A 93 4.60 -3.29 -14.53
N LEU A 94 4.99 -2.06 -14.89
CA LEU A 94 5.73 -1.76 -16.12
C LEU A 94 7.18 -2.27 -16.08
N THR A 95 7.73 -2.47 -14.88
CA THR A 95 9.14 -2.82 -14.67
C THR A 95 9.36 -4.31 -14.43
N VAL A 96 8.30 -5.11 -14.37
CA VAL A 96 8.36 -6.52 -13.98
C VAL A 96 7.69 -7.45 -14.99
N LYS A 97 8.07 -8.73 -14.94
CA LYS A 97 7.51 -9.77 -15.82
C LYS A 97 6.00 -9.95 -15.61
N PRO A 98 5.21 -10.28 -16.65
CA PRO A 98 3.77 -10.46 -16.55
C PRO A 98 3.31 -11.45 -15.47
N GLN A 99 4.06 -12.53 -15.24
CA GLN A 99 3.72 -13.52 -14.21
C GLN A 99 3.83 -12.94 -12.79
N SER A 100 4.86 -12.13 -12.53
CA SER A 100 5.02 -11.42 -11.26
C SER A 100 3.90 -10.41 -11.07
N THR A 101 3.54 -9.68 -12.12
CA THR A 101 2.41 -8.74 -12.15
C THR A 101 1.10 -9.42 -11.76
N ARG A 102 0.77 -10.56 -12.38
CA ARG A 102 -0.45 -11.34 -12.07
C ARG A 102 -0.47 -11.81 -10.61
N THR A 103 0.65 -12.36 -10.14
CA THR A 103 0.77 -12.86 -8.77
C THR A 103 0.60 -11.73 -7.74
N THR A 104 1.28 -10.60 -7.94
CA THR A 104 1.18 -9.45 -7.04
C THR A 104 -0.21 -8.83 -7.06
N ARG A 105 -0.85 -8.70 -8.24
CA ARG A 105 -2.23 -8.20 -8.34
C ARG A 105 -3.21 -9.09 -7.59
N SER A 106 -3.06 -10.41 -7.71
CA SER A 106 -3.88 -11.36 -6.96
C SER A 106 -3.74 -11.16 -5.44
N ILE A 107 -2.52 -11.02 -4.93
CA ILE A 107 -2.27 -10.76 -3.50
C ILE A 107 -2.88 -9.42 -3.06
N MET A 108 -2.72 -8.37 -3.87
CA MET A 108 -3.26 -7.04 -3.57
C MET A 108 -4.79 -6.96 -3.58
N ALA A 109 -5.44 -7.78 -4.40
CA ALA A 109 -6.90 -7.80 -4.54
C ALA A 109 -7.56 -8.74 -3.51
N THR A 110 -6.87 -9.82 -3.11
CA THR A 110 -7.50 -10.87 -2.31
C THR A 110 -6.98 -10.95 -0.88
N VAL A 111 -5.69 -10.70 -0.65
CA VAL A 111 -5.05 -10.94 0.66
C VAL A 111 -4.87 -9.63 1.43
N ILE A 112 -4.26 -8.62 0.81
CA ILE A 112 -4.00 -7.33 1.46
C ILE A 112 -5.28 -6.66 2.00
N PRO A 113 -6.42 -6.66 1.28
CA PRO A 113 -7.65 -6.01 1.77
C PRO A 113 -8.24 -6.64 3.04
N ARG A 114 -7.90 -7.90 3.32
CA ARG A 114 -8.29 -8.59 4.57
C ARG A 114 -7.53 -8.04 5.78
N MET A 115 -6.31 -7.53 5.55
CA MET A 115 -5.47 -6.93 6.59
C MET A 115 -5.74 -5.43 6.75
N ILE A 116 -5.72 -4.67 5.65
CA ILE A 116 -5.88 -3.21 5.63
C ILE A 116 -6.98 -2.86 4.64
N SER A 117 -8.01 -2.14 5.09
CA SER A 117 -9.09 -1.65 4.21
C SER A 117 -8.54 -0.67 3.17
N ASP A 118 -9.03 -0.75 1.93
CA ASP A 118 -8.63 0.18 0.86
C ASP A 118 -9.10 1.62 1.13
N GLU A 119 -10.17 1.78 1.92
CA GLU A 119 -10.75 3.09 2.25
C GLU A 119 -10.05 3.79 3.42
N ILE A 120 -9.14 3.11 4.13
CA ILE A 120 -8.46 3.74 5.26
C ILE A 120 -7.62 4.93 4.78
N LEU A 121 -7.75 6.06 5.48
CA LEU A 121 -6.92 7.24 5.23
C LEU A 121 -5.46 6.93 5.56
N LEU A 122 -4.55 7.37 4.70
CA LEU A 122 -3.12 7.17 4.89
C LEU A 122 -2.59 7.76 6.21
N THR A 123 -3.21 8.82 6.70
CA THR A 123 -2.87 9.46 7.98
C THR A 123 -3.15 8.58 9.20
N LEU A 124 -4.09 7.63 9.08
CA LEU A 124 -4.47 6.72 10.16
C LEU A 124 -3.60 5.46 10.20
N ILE A 125 -2.79 5.21 9.16
CA ILE A 125 -1.92 4.03 9.09
C ILE A 125 -0.65 4.30 9.89
N SER A 126 -0.69 3.99 11.18
CA SER A 126 0.48 4.05 12.06
C SER A 126 1.24 2.72 12.11
N PRO A 127 2.52 2.72 12.56
CA PRO A 127 3.25 1.47 12.80
C PRO A 127 2.53 0.52 13.77
N LEU A 128 1.90 1.07 14.82
CA LEU A 128 1.12 0.30 15.80
C LEU A 128 -0.11 -0.35 15.15
N TYR A 129 -0.87 0.43 14.37
CA TYR A 129 -2.00 -0.09 13.61
C TYR A 129 -1.58 -1.26 12.71
N LEU A 130 -0.48 -1.12 11.97
CA LEU A 130 0.03 -2.21 11.13
C LEU A 130 0.43 -3.45 11.93
N GLN A 131 1.00 -3.28 13.12
CA GLN A 131 1.39 -4.38 13.99
C GLN A 131 0.17 -5.17 14.51
N GLU A 132 -0.86 -4.45 14.97
CA GLU A 132 -2.10 -5.03 15.46
C GLU A 132 -2.81 -5.78 14.33
N ARG A 133 -3.02 -5.11 13.19
CA ARG A 133 -3.65 -5.72 12.01
C ARG A 133 -2.88 -6.92 11.48
N TRP A 134 -1.55 -6.89 11.50
CA TRP A 134 -0.72 -8.03 11.13
C TRP A 134 -0.90 -9.21 12.11
N THR A 135 -0.97 -8.92 13.40
CA THR A 135 -1.12 -9.95 14.45
C THR A 135 -2.49 -10.62 14.35
N GLU A 136 -3.56 -9.85 14.15
CA GLU A 136 -4.91 -10.36 13.90
C GLU A 136 -4.95 -11.20 12.61
N PHE A 137 -4.47 -10.62 11.52
CA PHE A 137 -4.43 -11.28 10.21
C PHE A 137 -3.66 -12.61 10.25
N THR A 138 -2.52 -12.69 10.93
CA THR A 138 -1.71 -13.93 10.95
C THR A 138 -2.26 -15.03 11.85
N LYS A 139 -3.15 -14.72 12.81
CA LYS A 139 -3.81 -15.70 13.67
C LYS A 139 -4.85 -16.50 12.90
N ASP A 140 -5.76 -15.82 12.21
CA ASP A 140 -7.01 -16.42 11.73
C ASP A 140 -7.01 -16.71 10.22
N GLU A 141 -6.08 -16.12 9.46
CA GLU A 141 -6.18 -16.13 8.01
C GLU A 141 -5.78 -17.47 7.35
N LYS A 142 -6.67 -17.93 6.47
CA LYS A 142 -6.55 -19.19 5.74
C LYS A 142 -6.61 -18.96 4.22
N ALA A 143 -5.87 -19.78 3.48
CA ALA A 143 -5.94 -19.84 2.04
C ALA A 143 -7.34 -20.31 1.61
N PHE A 144 -7.97 -19.54 0.72
CA PHE A 144 -9.35 -19.78 0.29
C PHE A 144 -9.56 -21.18 -0.31
N GLN A 145 -8.59 -21.68 -1.07
CA GLN A 145 -8.70 -22.96 -1.79
C GLN A 145 -8.53 -24.19 -0.88
N THR A 146 -7.68 -24.09 0.15
CA THR A 146 -7.29 -25.26 0.95
C THR A 146 -7.80 -25.21 2.39
N GLY A 147 -8.32 -24.06 2.86
CA GLY A 147 -8.67 -23.86 4.26
C GLY A 147 -7.49 -23.92 5.23
N GLN A 148 -6.26 -24.08 4.71
CA GLN A 148 -5.05 -24.11 5.51
C GLN A 148 -4.56 -22.69 5.81
N PRO A 149 -3.84 -22.47 6.92
CA PRO A 149 -3.24 -21.18 7.18
C PRO A 149 -2.32 -20.71 6.05
N LEU A 150 -2.25 -19.39 5.84
CA LEU A 150 -1.36 -18.83 4.81
C LEU A 150 0.11 -19.24 5.03
N SER A 151 0.79 -19.62 3.96
CA SER A 151 2.20 -20.04 4.02
C SER A 151 3.13 -18.89 4.43
N SER A 152 4.28 -19.25 5.03
CA SER A 152 5.32 -18.28 5.40
C SER A 152 5.81 -17.45 4.21
N SER A 153 5.87 -18.06 3.01
CA SER A 153 6.27 -17.42 1.77
C SER A 153 5.24 -16.38 1.30
N THR A 154 3.95 -16.65 1.46
CA THR A 154 2.88 -15.71 1.13
C THR A 154 2.90 -14.52 2.09
N LEU A 155 3.03 -14.75 3.39
CA LEU A 155 3.17 -13.68 4.39
C LEU A 155 4.40 -12.81 4.09
N SER A 156 5.53 -13.43 3.76
CA SER A 156 6.76 -12.70 3.37
C SER A 156 6.54 -11.84 2.12
N LYS A 157 5.80 -12.34 1.13
CA LYS A 157 5.41 -11.56 -0.07
C LYS A 157 4.51 -10.38 0.29
N VAL A 158 3.48 -10.59 1.12
CA VAL A 158 2.60 -9.51 1.59
C VAL A 158 3.43 -8.41 2.27
N ARG A 159 4.31 -8.78 3.20
CA ARG A 159 5.21 -7.84 3.88
C ARG A 159 6.06 -7.04 2.90
N ASN A 160 6.66 -7.71 1.90
CA ASN A 160 7.50 -7.05 0.90
C ASN A 160 6.69 -6.12 -0.02
N ILE A 161 5.46 -6.49 -0.39
CA ILE A 161 4.57 -5.65 -1.18
C ILE A 161 4.20 -4.39 -0.39
N LEU A 162 3.81 -4.52 0.88
CA LEU A 162 3.49 -3.37 1.73
C LEU A 162 4.69 -2.43 1.88
N LYS A 163 5.89 -2.97 2.10
CA LYS A 163 7.12 -2.17 2.17
C LYS A 163 7.35 -1.37 0.89
N GLN A 164 7.10 -1.96 -0.27
CA GLN A 164 7.22 -1.28 -1.56
C GLN A 164 6.14 -0.22 -1.77
N ILE A 165 4.88 -0.50 -1.42
CA ILE A 165 3.76 0.46 -1.51
C ILE A 165 4.06 1.69 -0.65
N PHE A 166 4.42 1.50 0.62
CA PHE A 166 4.73 2.62 1.50
C PHE A 166 6.03 3.32 1.10
N GLY A 167 7.03 2.59 0.62
CA GLY A 167 8.25 3.18 0.05
C GLY A 167 7.97 4.08 -1.15
N PHE A 168 7.09 3.64 -2.05
CA PHE A 168 6.62 4.46 -3.17
C PHE A 168 5.90 5.72 -2.70
N GLY A 169 5.07 5.61 -1.65
CA GLY A 169 4.42 6.77 -1.03
C GLY A 169 5.42 7.81 -0.50
N VAL A 170 6.52 7.35 0.09
CA VAL A 170 7.59 8.25 0.57
C VAL A 170 8.35 8.89 -0.58
N ILE A 171 8.76 8.12 -1.58
CA ILE A 171 9.53 8.62 -2.75
C ILE A 171 8.75 9.71 -3.51
N ASN A 172 7.42 9.57 -3.60
CA ASN A 172 6.56 10.52 -4.30
C ASN A 172 5.99 11.61 -3.37
N GLU A 173 6.55 11.78 -2.17
CA GLU A 173 6.13 12.78 -1.18
C GLU A 173 4.63 12.73 -0.81
N ILE A 174 4.00 11.56 -0.98
CA ILE A 174 2.63 11.27 -0.53
C ILE A 174 2.63 11.01 0.98
N LEU A 175 3.67 10.33 1.47
CA LEU A 175 3.90 10.03 2.87
C LEU A 175 5.18 10.71 3.33
N GLU A 176 5.18 11.27 4.54
CA GLU A 176 6.39 11.84 5.15
C GLU A 176 7.40 10.76 5.55
N ALA A 177 6.90 9.64 6.07
CA ALA A 177 7.70 8.51 6.49
C ALA A 177 6.94 7.20 6.25
N SER A 178 7.67 6.10 6.07
CA SER A 178 7.06 4.79 5.92
C SER A 178 6.59 4.29 7.29
N PRO A 179 5.31 3.89 7.46
CA PRO A 179 4.84 3.28 8.70
C PRO A 179 5.48 1.90 8.96
N MET A 180 6.23 1.36 7.99
CA MET A 180 6.98 0.11 8.12
C MET A 180 8.48 0.30 8.41
N GLN A 181 8.97 1.53 8.57
CA GLN A 181 10.42 1.81 8.63
C GLN A 181 11.15 1.04 9.73
N TYR A 182 10.55 0.96 10.93
CA TYR A 182 11.11 0.25 12.10
C TYR A 182 10.29 -0.98 12.49
N LEU A 183 9.33 -1.37 11.65
CA LEU A 183 8.36 -2.41 11.99
C LEU A 183 8.89 -3.80 11.58
N ASN A 184 9.09 -4.68 12.56
CA ASN A 184 9.45 -6.07 12.31
C ASN A 184 8.21 -6.98 12.38
N LEU A 185 7.49 -7.07 11.26
CA LEU A 185 6.36 -7.99 11.11
C LEU A 185 6.88 -9.45 11.07
N LYS A 186 6.74 -10.14 12.20
CA LYS A 186 7.17 -11.53 12.38
C LYS A 186 6.16 -12.50 11.79
N VAL A 187 6.67 -13.53 11.12
CA VAL A 187 5.87 -14.67 10.66
C VAL A 187 5.74 -15.66 11.83
N PRO A 188 4.54 -16.21 12.13
CA PRO A 188 4.39 -17.19 13.21
C PRO A 188 5.24 -18.44 12.99
N LYS A 189 5.80 -19.00 14.08
CA LYS A 189 6.72 -20.15 14.03
C LYS A 189 6.12 -21.39 13.36
N GLU A 190 4.86 -21.70 13.69
CA GLU A 190 4.11 -22.81 13.07
C GLU A 190 4.12 -22.74 11.54
N ARG A 191 4.06 -21.53 10.96
CA ARG A 191 4.10 -21.35 9.50
C ARG A 191 5.48 -21.67 8.92
N LEU A 192 6.54 -21.41 9.67
CA LEU A 192 7.91 -21.74 9.29
C LEU A 192 8.11 -23.26 9.31
N GLU A 193 7.62 -23.93 10.35
CA GLU A 193 7.68 -25.39 10.52
C GLU A 193 6.94 -26.12 9.39
N MET A 194 5.69 -25.74 9.11
CA MET A 194 4.95 -26.31 7.95
C MET A 194 5.67 -26.11 6.63
N THR A 195 6.40 -25.00 6.47
CA THR A 195 7.17 -24.74 5.24
C THR A 195 8.40 -25.64 5.16
N TYR A 196 9.05 -25.88 6.30
CA TYR A 196 10.17 -26.79 6.42
C TYR A 196 9.76 -28.23 6.09
N GLU A 197 8.65 -28.70 6.67
CA GLU A 197 8.10 -30.03 6.38
C GLU A 197 7.78 -30.19 4.89
N LYS A 198 7.07 -29.22 4.29
CA LYS A 198 6.78 -29.24 2.84
C LYS A 198 8.04 -29.28 1.97
N LYS A 199 9.13 -28.66 2.42
CA LYS A 199 10.42 -28.71 1.69
C LYS A 199 11.12 -30.05 1.85
N ARG A 200 11.00 -30.69 3.01
CA ARG A 200 11.59 -32.00 3.29
C ARG A 200 11.03 -33.06 2.34
N PHE A 201 9.72 -33.02 2.06
CA PHE A 201 9.05 -33.94 1.15
C PHE A 201 8.94 -33.43 -0.30
N LYS A 202 9.76 -32.44 -0.68
CA LYS A 202 9.67 -31.83 -2.03
C LYS A 202 10.40 -32.67 -3.09
N PHE A 203 11.44 -33.38 -2.68
CA PHE A 203 12.29 -34.16 -3.58
C PHE A 203 11.87 -35.62 -3.51
N LEU A 204 11.92 -36.28 -4.67
CA LEU A 204 11.74 -37.72 -4.75
C LEU A 204 13.01 -38.40 -4.24
N GLU A 205 12.87 -39.39 -3.39
CA GLU A 205 13.94 -40.30 -2.99
C GLU A 205 14.27 -41.27 -4.14
N GLY A 206 15.44 -41.93 -4.09
CA GLY A 206 15.89 -42.82 -5.18
C GLY A 206 14.88 -43.91 -5.54
N GLU A 207 14.30 -44.55 -4.52
CA GLU A 207 13.27 -45.58 -4.69
C GLU A 207 11.97 -45.02 -5.33
N GLU A 208 11.61 -43.77 -5.03
CA GLU A 208 10.44 -43.12 -5.61
C GLU A 208 10.66 -42.74 -7.07
N ILE A 209 11.90 -42.39 -7.44
CA ILE A 209 12.30 -42.15 -8.82
C ILE A 209 12.24 -43.45 -9.62
N ASP A 210 12.80 -44.54 -9.09
CA ASP A 210 12.79 -45.86 -9.73
C ASP A 210 11.35 -46.34 -9.97
N TRP A 211 10.49 -46.23 -8.95
CA TRP A 211 9.07 -46.56 -9.08
C TRP A 211 8.36 -45.67 -10.12
N MET A 212 8.63 -44.36 -10.15
CA MET A 212 8.06 -43.46 -11.14
C MET A 212 8.51 -43.83 -12.56
N LEU A 213 9.77 -44.20 -12.76
CA LEU A 213 10.29 -44.63 -14.06
C LEU A 213 9.67 -45.95 -14.50
N GLU A 214 9.48 -46.91 -13.60
CA GLU A 214 8.78 -48.17 -13.89
C GLU A 214 7.34 -47.93 -14.32
N VAL A 215 6.61 -47.06 -13.62
CA VAL A 215 5.23 -46.69 -13.98
C VAL A 215 5.18 -45.99 -15.34
N LEU A 216 6.10 -45.07 -15.61
CA LEU A 216 6.21 -44.42 -16.93
C LEU A 216 6.53 -45.42 -18.04
N TYR A 217 7.40 -46.40 -17.78
CA TYR A 217 7.71 -47.48 -18.71
C TYR A 217 6.52 -48.39 -18.99
N ASP A 218 5.73 -48.76 -17.98
CA ASP A 218 4.52 -49.57 -18.16
C ASP A 218 3.42 -48.80 -18.93
N ILE A 219 3.24 -47.51 -18.66
CA ILE A 219 2.30 -46.65 -19.40
C ILE A 219 2.71 -46.56 -20.88
N THR A 220 3.99 -46.29 -21.16
CA THR A 220 4.50 -46.16 -22.53
C THR A 220 4.48 -47.48 -23.31
N THR A 221 4.69 -48.62 -22.65
CA THR A 221 4.63 -49.94 -23.29
C THR A 221 3.20 -50.46 -23.48
N ARG A 222 2.23 -50.05 -22.64
CA ARG A 222 0.81 -50.37 -22.80
C ARG A 222 0.09 -49.48 -23.82
N GLU A 223 0.47 -48.21 -23.95
CA GLU A 223 -0.10 -47.24 -24.91
C GLU A 223 0.61 -47.19 -26.27
N ASN A 224 1.41 -48.21 -26.58
CA ASN A 224 2.17 -48.34 -27.83
C ASN A 224 1.30 -48.62 -29.08
N SER A 225 0.09 -48.06 -29.13
CA SER A 225 -0.67 -47.87 -30.36
C SER A 225 -0.85 -46.41 -30.77
N ARG A 226 -0.53 -45.39 -29.93
CA ARG A 226 -0.85 -44.00 -30.30
C ARG A 226 0.03 -42.84 -29.77
N VAL A 227 1.13 -43.05 -29.07
CA VAL A 227 1.93 -41.92 -28.54
C VAL A 227 3.33 -41.90 -29.12
N GLU A 228 3.47 -41.24 -30.27
CA GLU A 228 4.75 -40.82 -30.83
C GLU A 228 5.18 -39.55 -30.09
N PHE A 229 6.06 -39.65 -29.08
CA PHE A 229 6.61 -38.44 -28.41
C PHE A 229 8.11 -38.50 -28.07
N TYR A 230 8.86 -37.69 -28.82
CA TYR A 230 9.95 -36.77 -28.47
C TYR A 230 10.68 -36.94 -27.11
N PHE A 231 11.47 -38.00 -26.93
CA PHE A 231 12.53 -38.04 -25.90
C PHE A 231 13.96 -38.16 -26.48
N ASP A 232 14.14 -37.93 -27.78
CA ASP A 232 15.41 -38.18 -28.47
C ASP A 232 16.39 -37.00 -28.54
N SER A 233 16.36 -36.02 -27.62
CA SER A 233 17.31 -34.90 -27.72
C SER A 233 17.84 -34.27 -26.43
N ALA A 234 17.71 -34.91 -25.26
CA ALA A 234 18.23 -34.30 -24.02
C ALA A 234 19.07 -35.21 -23.11
N VAL A 235 19.25 -36.49 -23.42
CA VAL A 235 19.95 -37.43 -22.51
C VAL A 235 21.33 -37.86 -23.03
N LEU A 236 21.75 -37.50 -24.25
CA LEU A 236 23.03 -37.96 -24.81
C LEU A 236 24.17 -36.94 -24.87
N GLU A 237 24.00 -35.68 -24.46
CA GLU A 237 25.11 -34.70 -24.47
C GLU A 237 25.75 -34.41 -23.10
N SER A 238 25.28 -34.99 -21.99
CA SER A 238 25.92 -34.80 -20.67
C SER A 238 26.86 -35.93 -20.24
N LEU A 239 27.14 -36.91 -21.12
CA LEU A 239 28.09 -38.00 -20.84
C LEU A 239 29.30 -38.06 -21.79
N CYS A 240 29.51 -37.06 -22.64
CA CYS A 240 30.75 -36.92 -23.42
C CYS A 240 31.11 -35.43 -23.63
N HIS A 241 31.59 -34.76 -22.58
CA HIS A 241 32.82 -33.95 -22.58
C HIS A 241 33.15 -33.38 -21.20
#